data_AF-E3KLF5-F1
#
_entry.id   AF-E3KLF5-F1
#
_cell.length_a   1.000
_cell.length_b   1.000
_cell.length_c   1.000
_cell.angle_alpha   90.00
_cell.angle_beta   90.00
_cell.angle_gamma   90.00
#
_symmetry.space_group_name_H-M   'P 1'
#
loop_
_entity.id
_entity.type
_entity.pdbx_description
1 polymer ?
#
loop_
_entity_poly.entity_id
_entity_poly.type
_entity_poly.pdbx_seq_one_letter_code
_entity_poly.pdbx_strand_id
1 'polypeptide(L)'
;MESHHHQDEAGDEDRHRGGDDSNYHVPNYPTETPIAYHAVISFFRFVLAIFFSRIVIENPDRIPGNGRPTIVLVNHSNSLTDALIIMASVPRHARRMLRMTAKATHFRKPTFSSWLIEKAGSVPLQRAQDYQPETRIDNSVTRELLMNALCQQGDAICIFPEGISRYHPALAPFKTGAARIASDVLCQFKNQEKFEINLLPCSITYLHRQNFRSDVLVSFHDPIVLRSSDPTNAELVASDPECRKQGIAKLTATLTEKIRAGTLDSPSWDLIKAANMARTLYAPFGTQLSLGTHIRLTQRFVDVFAGRTPSPSSTPSPTSPQLSPSNHTELVKDLLDYQQMLFHLGLKDARLANNRLVSRRVILTRLAFRVSAAAFFLSICAPGLCFWIPTFIVTGYFAHRQRLKGPAWDTYDEVTQTKMLWGLASGLATYGCVLLVCLPIFPLVLIVFPIWMWFTLRWLEDLVATLRATRSLVKMLMISKDELKSIRAHRARLEKEVTKLAVDRCMLPGSNEDVLKDDQQQEIVIKNGRVTNSRFDYFSIRRRRKKDYNEVLRLWDLVDM
;
A
#
# COMPACT_ATOMS: atom_id res chain seq x y z
N MET A 1 69.13 -30.25 14.02
CA MET A 1 70.34 -30.02 13.21
C MET A 1 69.87 -29.36 11.93
N GLU A 2 69.80 -28.02 11.97
CA GLU A 2 70.85 -27.12 11.43
C GLU A 2 70.74 -27.05 9.91
N SER A 3 70.10 -26.02 9.35
CA SER A 3 70.62 -24.67 9.06
C SER A 3 71.65 -24.64 7.93
N HIS A 4 71.28 -24.00 6.80
CA HIS A 4 72.01 -22.93 6.08
C HIS A 4 71.34 -22.73 4.70
N HIS A 5 70.69 -21.58 4.46
CA HIS A 5 71.23 -20.36 3.84
C HIS A 5 71.64 -20.52 2.37
N HIS A 6 70.87 -19.91 1.47
CA HIS A 6 71.42 -18.99 0.48
C HIS A 6 70.36 -17.94 0.09
N GLN A 7 70.78 -16.68 0.21
CA GLN A 7 70.14 -15.48 -0.28
C GLN A 7 70.16 -15.44 -1.81
N ASP A 8 69.17 -14.78 -2.40
CA ASP A 8 69.40 -13.82 -3.49
C ASP A 8 68.36 -12.69 -3.37
N GLU A 9 68.86 -11.52 -3.02
CA GLU A 9 68.19 -10.22 -3.16
C GLU A 9 68.38 -9.73 -4.60
N ALA A 10 67.32 -9.24 -5.24
CA ALA A 10 67.30 -7.98 -6.00
C ALA A 10 65.96 -7.79 -6.72
N GLY A 11 65.33 -6.62 -6.53
CA GLY A 11 64.39 -6.06 -7.49
C GLY A 11 62.97 -5.78 -6.99
N ASP A 12 62.83 -5.07 -5.86
CA ASP A 12 61.67 -4.24 -5.59
C ASP A 12 61.85 -2.91 -6.35
N GLU A 13 60.91 -2.55 -7.22
CA GLU A 13 60.55 -1.18 -7.66
C GLU A 13 59.73 -1.24 -8.96
N ASP A 14 58.42 -1.50 -8.84
CA ASP A 14 57.38 -0.78 -9.60
C ASP A 14 55.98 -1.24 -9.15
N ARG A 15 55.55 -0.78 -7.98
CA ARG A 15 54.14 -0.80 -7.55
C ARG A 15 53.72 0.62 -7.21
N HIS A 16 53.52 1.46 -8.21
CA HIS A 16 52.53 2.54 -8.18
C HIS A 16 52.46 3.25 -9.53
N ARG A 17 51.54 2.81 -10.40
CA ARG A 17 50.76 3.64 -11.35
C ARG A 17 49.90 2.74 -12.24
N GLY A 18 48.59 2.93 -12.17
CA GLY A 18 47.62 2.23 -13.01
C GLY A 18 46.32 1.95 -12.27
N GLY A 19 45.62 3.01 -11.84
CA GLY A 19 44.20 2.88 -11.53
C GLY A 19 43.50 2.61 -12.85
N ASP A 20 43.13 1.35 -13.08
CA ASP A 20 42.42 0.91 -14.27
C ASP A 20 41.05 1.61 -14.30
N ASP A 21 40.78 2.33 -15.38
CA ASP A 21 39.50 2.98 -15.67
C ASP A 21 38.42 1.91 -15.70
N SER A 22 37.75 1.72 -14.55
CA SER A 22 36.71 0.72 -14.37
C SER A 22 35.51 1.04 -15.24
N ASN A 23 35.50 0.49 -16.45
CA ASN A 23 34.30 0.38 -17.28
C ASN A 23 33.19 -0.25 -16.43
N TYR A 24 32.11 0.48 -16.19
CA TYR A 24 30.91 -0.09 -15.59
C TYR A 24 30.40 -1.21 -16.48
N HIS A 25 30.52 -2.41 -15.95
CA HIS A 25 29.89 -3.58 -16.51
C HIS A 25 28.54 -3.73 -15.83
N VAL A 26 27.44 -3.73 -16.59
CA VAL A 26 26.16 -4.22 -16.07
C VAL A 26 26.45 -5.63 -15.57
N PRO A 27 26.29 -5.94 -14.27
CA PRO A 27 26.66 -7.26 -13.76
C PRO A 27 25.93 -8.32 -14.59
N ASN A 28 26.68 -9.19 -15.28
CA ASN A 28 26.11 -10.26 -16.10
C ASN A 28 25.30 -11.27 -15.27
N TYR A 29 25.41 -11.20 -13.95
CA TYR A 29 24.68 -12.04 -13.01
C TYR A 29 24.10 -11.17 -11.89
N PRO A 30 22.80 -11.31 -11.57
CA PRO A 30 22.23 -10.67 -10.39
C PRO A 30 22.94 -11.19 -9.15
N THR A 31 23.17 -10.34 -8.16
CA THR A 31 23.66 -10.76 -6.84
C THR A 31 22.87 -11.97 -6.35
N GLU A 32 23.58 -13.05 -5.98
CA GLU A 32 22.92 -14.23 -5.45
C GLU A 32 22.11 -13.83 -4.22
N THR A 33 20.80 -14.08 -4.30
CA THR A 33 19.91 -13.72 -3.20
C THR A 33 19.99 -14.81 -2.15
N PRO A 34 20.33 -14.48 -0.89
CA PRO A 34 20.41 -15.51 0.14
C PRO A 34 19.07 -16.22 0.30
N ILE A 35 19.07 -17.53 0.50
CA ILE A 35 17.86 -18.31 0.80
C ILE A 35 17.12 -17.72 2.00
N ALA A 36 17.87 -17.20 2.98
CA ALA A 36 17.34 -16.47 4.12
C ALA A 36 16.43 -15.30 3.72
N TYR A 37 16.82 -14.50 2.71
CA TYR A 37 16.00 -13.41 2.20
C TYR A 37 14.65 -13.93 1.67
N HIS A 38 14.67 -14.99 0.87
CA HIS A 38 13.44 -15.59 0.36
C HIS A 38 12.54 -16.15 1.46
N ALA A 39 13.11 -16.72 2.52
CA ALA A 39 12.36 -17.18 3.69
C ALA A 39 11.70 -16.00 4.42
N VAL A 40 12.44 -14.90 4.64
CA VAL A 40 11.92 -13.67 5.27
C VAL A 40 10.79 -13.07 4.46
N ILE A 41 10.93 -12.93 3.14
CA ILE A 41 9.86 -12.42 2.27
C ILE A 41 8.63 -13.35 2.29
N SER A 42 8.83 -14.66 2.33
CA SER A 42 7.71 -15.62 2.41
C SER A 42 6.97 -15.49 3.75
N PHE A 43 7.70 -15.29 4.84
CA PHE A 43 7.14 -15.01 6.15
C PHE A 43 6.36 -13.68 6.19
N PHE A 44 6.90 -12.60 5.63
CA PHE A 44 6.16 -11.33 5.53
C PHE A 44 4.87 -11.48 4.72
N ARG A 45 4.92 -12.17 3.58
CA ARG A 45 3.73 -12.47 2.77
C ARG A 45 2.69 -13.28 3.55
N PHE A 46 3.12 -14.21 4.40
CA PHE A 46 2.22 -14.97 5.28
C PHE A 46 1.54 -14.07 6.33
N VAL A 47 2.31 -13.27 7.08
CA VAL A 47 1.76 -12.37 8.11
C VAL A 47 0.80 -11.35 7.48
N LEU A 48 1.19 -10.75 6.35
CA LEU A 48 0.36 -9.80 5.60
C LEU A 48 -0.92 -10.45 5.04
N ALA A 49 -0.86 -11.70 4.57
CA ALA A 49 -2.03 -12.41 4.04
C ALA A 49 -3.06 -12.77 5.13
N ILE A 50 -2.63 -12.89 6.38
CA ILE A 50 -3.53 -13.01 7.54
C ILE A 50 -4.13 -11.64 7.84
N PHE A 51 -3.30 -10.60 7.96
CA PHE A 51 -3.71 -9.26 8.38
C PHE A 51 -4.62 -8.55 7.38
N PHE A 52 -4.20 -8.47 6.12
CA PHE A 52 -4.95 -7.81 5.04
C PHE A 52 -5.84 -8.81 4.31
N SER A 53 -7.01 -8.34 3.89
CA SER A 53 -7.94 -9.18 3.10
C SER A 53 -7.45 -9.31 1.67
N ARG A 54 -6.96 -8.22 1.08
CA ARG A 54 -6.34 -8.17 -0.25
C ARG A 54 -5.18 -7.17 -0.27
N ILE A 55 -4.12 -7.56 -0.96
CA ILE A 55 -3.03 -6.68 -1.39
C ILE A 55 -3.06 -6.71 -2.92
N VAL A 56 -3.49 -5.62 -3.51
CA VAL A 56 -3.61 -5.45 -4.96
C VAL A 56 -2.35 -4.76 -5.47
N ILE A 57 -1.78 -5.29 -6.54
CA ILE A 57 -0.58 -4.74 -7.16
C ILE A 57 -0.89 -4.35 -8.59
N GLU A 58 -0.65 -3.09 -8.90
CA GLU A 58 -0.75 -2.56 -10.25
C GLU A 58 0.65 -2.41 -10.87
N ASN A 59 0.72 -2.77 -12.14
CA ASN A 59 1.87 -2.56 -13.02
C ASN A 59 3.19 -3.17 -12.51
N PRO A 60 3.23 -4.42 -12.02
CA PRO A 60 4.50 -5.03 -11.60
C PRO A 60 5.52 -5.14 -12.76
N ASP A 61 5.06 -5.11 -14.00
CA ASP A 61 5.91 -5.14 -15.20
C ASP A 61 6.75 -3.86 -15.37
N ARG A 62 6.40 -2.76 -14.69
CA ARG A 62 7.17 -1.51 -14.68
C ARG A 62 8.40 -1.56 -13.77
N ILE A 63 8.53 -2.59 -12.95
CA ILE A 63 9.68 -2.76 -12.06
C ILE A 63 10.91 -3.09 -12.93
N PRO A 64 11.98 -2.26 -12.91
CA PRO A 64 13.19 -2.58 -13.64
C PRO A 64 13.78 -3.92 -13.18
N GLY A 65 14.19 -4.73 -14.15
CA GLY A 65 14.78 -6.05 -13.91
C GLY A 65 16.09 -6.00 -13.12
N ASN A 66 16.59 -7.18 -12.74
CA ASN A 66 17.87 -7.28 -12.03
C ASN A 66 19.05 -6.76 -12.88
N GLY A 67 20.11 -6.29 -12.21
CA GLY A 67 21.29 -5.71 -12.87
C GLY A 67 21.12 -4.26 -13.30
N ARG A 68 19.89 -3.71 -13.27
CA ARG A 68 19.61 -2.31 -13.53
C ARG A 68 19.56 -1.51 -12.22
N PRO A 69 20.52 -0.60 -11.93
CA PRO A 69 20.50 0.20 -10.72
C PRO A 69 19.16 0.90 -10.55
N THR A 70 18.49 0.69 -9.41
CA THR A 70 17.13 1.22 -9.20
C THR A 70 16.93 1.77 -7.80
N ILE A 71 16.44 3.01 -7.71
CA ILE A 71 15.93 3.58 -6.47
C ILE A 71 14.41 3.49 -6.53
N VAL A 72 13.82 2.66 -5.66
CA VAL A 72 12.37 2.58 -5.47
C VAL A 72 11.97 3.64 -4.45
N LEU A 73 11.12 4.58 -4.85
CA LEU A 73 10.63 5.65 -3.99
C LEU A 73 9.18 5.38 -3.61
N VAL A 74 8.89 5.33 -2.31
CA VAL A 74 7.56 4.97 -1.79
C VAL A 74 7.07 6.00 -0.79
N ASN A 75 5.79 6.39 -0.82
CA ASN A 75 5.19 7.16 0.26
C ASN A 75 5.21 6.37 1.59
N HIS A 76 5.21 7.09 2.72
CA HIS A 76 5.42 6.50 4.03
C HIS A 76 4.27 6.80 4.98
N SER A 77 3.19 6.03 4.84
CA SER A 77 1.94 6.27 5.57
C SER A 77 1.72 5.35 6.77
N ASN A 78 2.49 4.28 6.94
CA ASN A 78 2.29 3.28 8.00
C ASN A 78 3.60 2.64 8.50
N SER A 79 4.67 3.44 8.55
CA SER A 79 5.98 3.12 9.14
C SER A 79 6.46 1.70 8.75
N LEU A 80 6.58 0.78 9.71
CA LEU A 80 7.05 -0.59 9.50
C LEU A 80 6.20 -1.36 8.47
N THR A 81 4.87 -1.17 8.46
CA THR A 81 3.96 -1.91 7.58
C THR A 81 4.26 -1.62 6.11
N ASP A 82 4.64 -0.40 5.76
CA ASP A 82 5.01 -0.02 4.39
C ASP A 82 6.21 -0.82 3.89
N ALA A 83 7.22 -0.99 4.76
CA ALA A 83 8.41 -1.78 4.45
C ALA A 83 8.06 -3.25 4.19
N LEU A 84 7.21 -3.85 5.03
CA LEU A 84 6.76 -5.24 4.80
C LEU A 84 5.96 -5.34 3.49
N ILE A 85 5.07 -4.38 3.23
CA ILE A 85 4.23 -4.39 2.03
C ILE A 85 5.06 -4.26 0.77
N ILE A 86 5.98 -3.30 0.66
CA ILE A 86 6.78 -3.12 -0.55
C ILE A 86 7.66 -4.34 -0.82
N MET A 87 8.34 -4.87 0.21
CA MET A 87 9.14 -6.09 0.11
C MET A 87 8.31 -7.30 -0.32
N ALA A 88 7.09 -7.43 0.21
CA ALA A 88 6.18 -8.50 -0.17
C ALA A 88 5.56 -8.31 -1.56
N SER A 89 5.53 -7.08 -2.07
CA SER A 89 4.84 -6.70 -3.31
C SER A 89 5.70 -6.86 -4.56
N VAL A 90 7.03 -6.71 -4.45
CA VAL A 90 7.93 -6.94 -5.57
C VAL A 90 7.94 -8.43 -5.95
N PRO A 91 7.53 -8.81 -7.18
CA PRO A 91 7.56 -10.20 -7.61
C PRO A 91 9.00 -10.69 -7.86
N ARG A 92 9.30 -11.93 -7.44
CA ARG A 92 10.65 -12.53 -7.60
C ARG A 92 11.15 -12.58 -9.05
N HIS A 93 10.23 -12.71 -10.01
CA HIS A 93 10.58 -12.75 -11.44
C HIS A 93 10.95 -11.36 -11.97
N ALA A 94 10.33 -10.30 -11.44
CA ALA A 94 10.65 -8.92 -11.80
C ALA A 94 11.97 -8.52 -11.15
N ARG A 95 12.13 -8.78 -9.85
CA ARG A 95 13.36 -8.49 -9.12
C ARG A 95 13.61 -9.46 -7.97
N ARG A 96 14.86 -9.89 -7.81
CA ARG A 96 15.28 -10.86 -6.80
C ARG A 96 15.47 -10.21 -5.43
N MET A 97 16.06 -9.02 -5.38
CA MET A 97 16.39 -8.32 -4.14
C MET A 97 15.94 -6.87 -4.16
N LEU A 98 15.29 -6.46 -3.08
CA LEU A 98 15.04 -5.07 -2.72
C LEU A 98 15.69 -4.82 -1.37
N ARG A 99 16.66 -3.91 -1.33
CA ARG A 99 17.34 -3.48 -0.11
C ARG A 99 16.56 -2.34 0.53
N MET A 100 16.12 -2.53 1.76
CA MET A 100 15.43 -1.47 2.50
C MET A 100 16.43 -0.56 3.19
N THR A 101 16.20 0.75 3.23
CA THR A 101 16.92 1.60 4.20
C THR A 101 16.26 1.45 5.57
N ALA A 102 16.99 0.95 6.57
CA ALA A 102 16.49 0.79 7.93
C ALA A 102 17.23 1.70 8.92
N LYS A 103 16.56 2.12 10.00
CA LYS A 103 17.17 2.99 11.02
C LYS A 103 18.39 2.31 11.64
N ALA A 104 19.53 3.01 11.64
CA ALA A 104 20.81 2.47 12.14
C ALA A 104 20.72 1.95 13.59
N THR A 105 19.82 2.49 14.43
CA THR A 105 19.63 2.02 15.81
C THR A 105 19.07 0.60 15.92
N HIS A 106 18.40 0.08 14.88
CA HIS A 106 17.85 -1.29 14.90
C HIS A 106 18.92 -2.37 14.68
N PHE A 107 20.07 -2.02 14.09
CA PHE A 107 21.17 -2.95 13.86
C PHE A 107 22.05 -3.18 15.11
N ARG A 108 21.93 -2.31 16.13
CA ARG A 108 22.84 -2.30 17.29
C ARG A 108 22.43 -3.24 18.44
N LYS A 109 21.31 -3.97 18.33
CA LYS A 109 20.81 -4.87 19.41
C LYS A 109 20.84 -6.33 18.96
N PRO A 110 21.26 -7.30 19.80
CA PRO A 110 21.24 -8.73 19.46
C PRO A 110 19.82 -9.31 19.62
N THR A 111 18.85 -8.74 18.92
CA THR A 111 17.44 -9.19 18.95
C THR A 111 17.08 -9.91 17.66
N PHE A 112 16.06 -10.79 17.73
CA PHE A 112 15.48 -11.44 16.54
C PHE A 112 15.10 -10.43 15.44
N SER A 113 14.63 -9.23 15.82
CA SER A 113 14.35 -8.14 14.89
C SER A 113 15.58 -7.60 14.17
N SER A 114 16.73 -7.50 14.84
CA SER A 114 17.99 -7.06 14.23
C SER A 114 18.50 -8.10 13.22
N TRP A 115 18.48 -9.37 13.61
CA TRP A 115 18.78 -10.50 12.72
C TRP A 115 17.87 -10.48 11.47
N LEU A 116 16.56 -10.24 11.65
CA LEU A 116 15.61 -10.20 10.56
C LEU A 116 15.86 -9.02 9.60
N ILE A 117 16.22 -7.85 10.14
CA ILE A 117 16.54 -6.64 9.36
C ILE A 117 17.82 -6.84 8.54
N GLU A 118 18.83 -7.47 9.13
CA GLU A 118 20.08 -7.81 8.45
C GLU A 118 19.84 -8.82 7.32
N LYS A 119 19.08 -9.90 7.59
CA LYS A 119 18.73 -10.91 6.57
C LYS A 119 17.73 -10.42 5.53
N ALA A 120 17.01 -9.34 5.80
CA ALA A 120 16.20 -8.62 4.80
C ALA A 120 17.03 -7.75 3.85
N GLY A 121 18.38 -7.74 3.98
CA GLY A 121 19.25 -6.97 3.10
C GLY A 121 19.19 -5.46 3.34
N SER A 122 18.84 -5.05 4.56
CA SER A 122 18.64 -3.64 4.88
C SER A 122 19.96 -2.88 4.99
N VAL A 123 20.02 -1.66 4.46
CA VAL A 123 21.15 -0.73 4.59
C VAL A 123 20.86 0.25 5.73
N PRO A 124 21.78 0.43 6.70
CA PRO A 124 21.56 1.35 7.82
C PRO A 124 21.53 2.80 7.32
N LEU A 125 20.51 3.58 7.68
CA LEU A 125 20.39 5.01 7.38
C LEU A 125 20.15 5.81 8.65
N GLN A 126 20.90 6.91 8.84
CA GLN A 126 20.73 7.83 9.97
C GLN A 126 19.84 9.02 9.54
N ARG A 127 18.71 9.22 10.22
CA ARG A 127 17.81 10.38 9.98
C ARG A 127 18.08 11.47 11.01
N ALA A 128 18.13 12.74 10.58
CA ALA A 128 18.34 13.91 11.46
C ALA A 128 17.39 13.99 12.67
N GLN A 129 16.16 13.51 12.50
CA GLN A 129 15.13 13.54 13.55
C GLN A 129 15.34 12.48 14.65
N ASP A 130 16.22 11.50 14.42
CA ASP A 130 16.48 10.40 15.36
C ASP A 130 17.59 10.71 16.37
N TYR A 131 18.25 11.85 16.23
CA TYR A 131 19.39 12.28 17.03
C TYR A 131 19.11 13.66 17.64
N GLN A 132 19.85 14.01 18.70
CA GLN A 132 19.72 15.33 19.31
C GLN A 132 20.06 16.41 18.26
N PRO A 133 19.38 17.58 18.28
CA PRO A 133 19.50 18.62 17.24
C PRO A 133 20.94 19.05 16.93
N GLU A 134 21.84 18.92 17.90
CA GLU A 134 23.23 19.36 17.83
C GLU A 134 24.20 18.28 17.28
N THR A 135 23.71 17.06 17.05
CA THR A 135 24.57 15.98 16.53
C THR A 135 24.74 16.12 15.02
N ARG A 136 25.96 16.44 14.57
CA ARG A 136 26.31 16.40 13.15
C ARG A 136 26.30 14.95 12.67
N ILE A 137 25.27 14.59 11.91
CA ILE A 137 25.13 13.25 11.34
C ILE A 137 25.98 13.14 10.08
N ASP A 138 26.94 12.23 10.09
CA ASP A 138 27.65 11.84 8.89
C ASP A 138 26.97 10.63 8.23
N ASN A 139 26.35 10.88 7.08
CA ASN A 139 25.72 9.85 6.24
C ASN A 139 26.61 9.42 5.07
N SER A 140 27.88 9.87 5.02
CA SER A 140 28.85 9.54 3.96
C SER A 140 28.95 8.02 3.73
N VAL A 141 29.17 7.26 4.80
CA VAL A 141 29.30 5.79 4.79
C VAL A 141 28.03 5.11 4.30
N THR A 142 26.85 5.57 4.74
CA THR A 142 25.57 5.01 4.27
C THR A 142 25.39 5.27 2.78
N ARG A 143 25.71 6.48 2.32
CA ARG A 143 25.60 6.86 0.92
C ARG A 143 26.52 6.01 0.06
N GLU A 144 27.75 5.79 0.50
CA GLU A 144 28.70 4.90 -0.17
C GLU A 144 28.20 3.46 -0.24
N LEU A 145 27.63 2.90 0.84
CA LEU A 145 27.02 1.56 0.83
C LEU A 145 25.85 1.46 -0.16
N LEU A 146 25.00 2.49 -0.23
CA LEU A 146 23.90 2.54 -1.20
C LEU A 146 24.42 2.65 -2.64
N MET A 147 25.46 3.45 -2.86
CA MET A 147 26.11 3.58 -4.16
C MET A 147 26.77 2.27 -4.58
N ASN A 148 27.47 1.57 -3.70
CA ASN A 148 28.04 0.25 -3.99
C ASN A 148 26.95 -0.78 -4.31
N ALA A 149 25.85 -0.81 -3.55
CA ALA A 149 24.72 -1.70 -3.84
C ALA A 149 24.06 -1.39 -5.20
N LEU A 150 23.87 -0.12 -5.52
CA LEU A 150 23.30 0.29 -6.80
C LEU A 150 24.24 -0.02 -7.98
N CYS A 151 25.50 0.39 -7.86
CA CYS A 151 26.42 0.50 -8.98
C CYS A 151 27.29 -0.74 -9.17
N GLN A 152 27.73 -1.41 -8.10
CA GLN A 152 28.54 -2.62 -8.23
C GLN A 152 27.69 -3.88 -8.32
N GLN A 153 26.55 -3.90 -7.62
CA GLN A 153 25.69 -5.09 -7.50
C GLN A 153 24.47 -5.04 -8.44
N GLY A 154 24.08 -3.85 -8.94
CA GLY A 154 22.87 -3.68 -9.76
C GLY A 154 21.58 -3.90 -8.96
N ASP A 155 21.64 -3.77 -7.64
CA ASP A 155 20.51 -4.00 -6.75
C ASP A 155 19.50 -2.84 -6.79
N ALA A 156 18.31 -3.07 -6.21
CA ALA A 156 17.39 -1.98 -5.91
C ALA A 156 17.53 -1.57 -4.45
N ILE A 157 17.46 -0.26 -4.22
CA ILE A 157 17.29 0.30 -2.88
C ILE A 157 15.90 0.93 -2.75
N CYS A 158 15.26 0.78 -1.60
CA CYS A 158 13.98 1.41 -1.29
C CYS A 158 14.20 2.60 -0.37
N ILE A 159 13.68 3.77 -0.75
CA ILE A 159 13.75 5.02 0.01
C ILE A 159 12.34 5.58 0.23
N PHE A 160 12.10 6.08 1.44
CA PHE A 160 10.90 6.82 1.81
C PHE A 160 11.20 8.33 1.82
N PRO A 161 10.87 9.10 0.77
CA PRO A 161 11.35 10.47 0.59
C PRO A 161 10.72 11.47 1.58
N GLU A 162 9.57 11.16 2.19
CA GLU A 162 8.96 11.98 3.26
C GLU A 162 9.86 12.06 4.50
N GLY A 163 10.59 10.98 4.80
CA GLY A 163 11.45 10.87 5.98
C GLY A 163 10.72 10.81 7.33
N ILE A 164 9.39 10.84 7.34
CA ILE A 164 8.48 10.71 8.49
C ILE A 164 7.32 9.79 8.12
N SER A 165 6.61 9.24 9.13
CA SER A 165 5.34 8.54 8.97
C SER A 165 4.27 9.28 9.77
N ARG A 166 3.10 9.53 9.19
CA ARG A 166 2.00 10.26 9.85
C ARG A 166 0.64 9.78 9.36
N TYR A 167 -0.37 9.85 10.22
CA TYR A 167 -1.76 9.83 9.74
C TYR A 167 -2.17 11.21 9.25
N HIS A 168 -2.12 11.42 7.95
CA HIS A 168 -2.56 12.68 7.37
C HIS A 168 -3.17 12.42 5.99
N PRO A 169 -4.23 13.16 5.60
CA PRO A 169 -4.87 12.98 4.29
C PRO A 169 -3.98 13.50 3.16
N ALA A 170 -3.06 14.44 3.45
CA ALA A 170 -2.07 14.95 2.51
C ALA A 170 -0.71 14.27 2.70
N LEU A 171 0.00 14.05 1.59
CA LEU A 171 1.39 13.60 1.58
C LEU A 171 2.30 14.64 2.24
N ALA A 172 3.33 14.19 2.97
CA ALA A 172 4.34 15.11 3.47
C ALA A 172 5.23 15.61 2.31
N PRO A 173 5.79 16.84 2.40
CA PRO A 173 6.78 17.31 1.45
C PRO A 173 7.98 16.35 1.35
N PHE A 174 8.38 16.02 0.13
CA PHE A 174 9.51 15.10 -0.10
C PHE A 174 10.84 15.80 0.13
N LYS A 175 11.75 15.09 0.80
CA LYS A 175 13.14 15.50 0.96
C LYS A 175 13.93 15.20 -0.33
N THR A 176 14.94 16.02 -0.60
CA THR A 176 15.78 15.91 -1.81
C THR A 176 16.78 14.75 -1.79
N GLY A 177 16.83 13.95 -0.72
CA GLY A 177 17.87 12.92 -0.51
C GLY A 177 17.94 11.88 -1.63
N ALA A 178 16.80 11.38 -2.12
CA ALA A 178 16.79 10.40 -3.20
C ALA A 178 17.27 10.99 -4.54
N ALA A 179 16.84 12.21 -4.86
CA ALA A 179 17.28 12.93 -6.06
C ALA A 179 18.77 13.30 -5.99
N ARG A 180 19.30 13.61 -4.79
CA ARG A 180 20.73 13.81 -4.55
C ARG A 180 21.54 12.54 -4.81
N ILE A 181 21.11 11.39 -4.27
CA ILE A 181 21.78 10.10 -4.53
C ILE A 181 21.81 9.82 -6.05
N ALA A 182 20.70 10.06 -6.75
CA ALA A 182 20.64 9.88 -8.19
C ALA A 182 21.61 10.81 -8.95
N SER A 183 21.66 12.09 -8.59
CA SER A 183 22.59 13.08 -9.16
C SER A 183 24.06 12.72 -8.88
N ASP A 184 24.38 12.30 -7.64
CA ASP A 184 25.73 11.89 -7.25
C ASP A 184 26.21 10.66 -8.06
N VAL A 185 25.33 9.67 -8.22
CA VAL A 185 25.61 8.46 -9.02
C VAL A 185 25.83 8.83 -10.49
N LEU A 186 24.98 9.68 -11.07
CA LEU A 186 25.17 10.15 -12.44
C LEU A 186 26.48 10.91 -12.63
N CYS A 187 26.89 11.73 -11.65
CA CYS A 187 28.16 12.44 -11.69
C CYS A 187 29.36 11.48 -11.63
N GLN A 188 29.29 10.44 -10.80
CA GLN A 188 30.37 9.45 -10.68
C GLN A 188 30.60 8.68 -11.98
N PHE A 189 29.52 8.35 -12.70
CA PHE A 189 29.57 7.60 -13.96
C PHE A 189 29.36 8.48 -15.19
N LYS A 190 29.67 9.79 -15.10
CA LYS A 190 29.44 10.78 -16.15
C LYS A 190 30.09 10.43 -17.49
N ASN A 191 31.25 9.77 -17.45
CA ASN A 191 32.03 9.39 -18.63
C ASN A 191 31.57 8.07 -19.26
N GLN A 192 30.54 7.41 -18.72
CA GLN A 192 30.06 6.13 -19.19
C GLN A 192 28.68 6.27 -19.83
N GLU A 193 28.66 6.39 -21.15
CA GLU A 193 27.43 6.66 -21.91
C GLU A 193 26.34 5.59 -21.75
N LYS A 194 26.72 4.36 -21.43
CA LYS A 194 25.79 3.23 -21.25
C LYS A 194 25.21 3.13 -19.83
N PHE A 195 25.74 3.88 -18.86
CA PHE A 195 25.25 3.82 -17.49
C PHE A 195 23.88 4.50 -17.38
N GLU A 196 22.92 3.79 -16.79
CA GLU A 196 21.59 4.32 -16.49
C GLU A 196 21.20 3.99 -15.04
N ILE A 197 20.54 4.94 -14.38
CA ILE A 197 19.90 4.72 -13.07
C ILE A 197 18.41 4.92 -13.20
N ASN A 198 17.64 4.00 -12.63
CA ASN A 198 16.19 4.04 -12.66
C ASN A 198 15.66 4.58 -11.34
N LEU A 199 14.76 5.55 -11.39
CA LEU A 199 13.94 5.95 -10.24
C LEU A 199 12.55 5.40 -10.46
N LEU A 200 12.11 4.47 -9.60
CA LEU A 200 10.80 3.85 -9.68
C LEU A 200 9.88 4.44 -8.61
N PRO A 201 8.96 5.36 -8.95
CA PRO A 201 7.96 5.84 -8.02
C PRO A 201 6.93 4.74 -7.75
N CYS A 202 6.54 4.59 -6.49
CA CYS A 202 5.57 3.60 -6.05
C CYS A 202 4.65 4.24 -5.02
N SER A 203 3.35 3.95 -5.13
CA SER A 203 2.33 4.44 -4.21
C SER A 203 1.73 3.28 -3.42
N ILE A 204 1.67 3.41 -2.10
CA ILE A 204 0.94 2.51 -1.21
C ILE A 204 -0.28 3.28 -0.69
N THR A 205 -1.47 2.77 -0.99
CA THR A 205 -2.75 3.35 -0.55
C THR A 205 -3.50 2.37 0.32
N TYR A 206 -3.70 2.73 1.58
CA TYR A 206 -4.51 1.96 2.54
C TYR A 206 -5.92 2.53 2.60
N LEU A 207 -6.94 1.68 2.49
CA LEU A 207 -8.31 2.13 2.77
C LEU A 207 -8.57 2.25 4.27
N HIS A 208 -8.18 1.23 5.02
CA HIS A 208 -8.34 1.23 6.48
C HIS A 208 -7.13 0.57 7.14
N ARG A 209 -6.01 1.31 7.18
CA ARG A 209 -4.71 0.82 7.66
C ARG A 209 -4.74 0.12 9.03
N GLN A 210 -5.49 0.69 9.98
CA GLN A 210 -5.61 0.21 11.35
C GLN A 210 -6.58 -0.97 11.51
N ASN A 211 -7.36 -1.31 10.48
CA ASN A 211 -8.40 -2.31 10.57
C ASN A 211 -7.95 -3.64 9.99
N PHE A 212 -8.14 -4.70 10.78
CA PHE A 212 -7.89 -6.06 10.34
C PHE A 212 -8.82 -6.41 9.17
N ARG A 213 -8.26 -7.08 8.16
CA ARG A 213 -8.92 -7.46 6.90
C ARG A 213 -9.39 -6.27 6.05
N SER A 214 -8.65 -5.15 6.12
CA SER A 214 -8.73 -4.07 5.13
C SER A 214 -8.02 -4.45 3.83
N ASP A 215 -8.17 -3.62 2.80
CA ASP A 215 -7.50 -3.78 1.50
C ASP A 215 -6.41 -2.70 1.34
N VAL A 216 -5.34 -3.07 0.64
CA VAL A 216 -4.21 -2.19 0.31
C VAL A 216 -3.93 -2.27 -1.18
N LEU A 217 -3.67 -1.11 -1.79
CA LEU A 217 -3.19 -0.98 -3.16
C LEU A 217 -1.71 -0.62 -3.15
N VAL A 218 -0.94 -1.28 -4.00
CA VAL A 218 0.45 -0.93 -4.33
C VAL A 218 0.53 -0.69 -5.83
N SER A 219 0.80 0.54 -6.24
CA SER A 219 0.87 0.91 -7.65
C SER A 219 2.29 1.31 -8.03
N PHE A 220 2.88 0.57 -8.96
CA PHE A 220 4.16 0.92 -9.57
C PHE A 220 3.92 1.87 -10.75
N HIS A 221 4.61 3.02 -10.73
CA HIS A 221 4.52 4.03 -11.79
C HIS A 221 5.62 3.85 -12.84
N ASP A 222 5.51 4.55 -13.96
CA ASP A 222 6.55 4.50 -14.99
C ASP A 222 7.88 5.04 -14.43
N PRO A 223 8.97 4.24 -14.50
CA PRO A 223 10.26 4.63 -13.97
C PRO A 223 10.82 5.84 -14.72
N ILE A 224 11.48 6.73 -14.00
CA ILE A 224 12.29 7.80 -14.58
C ILE A 224 13.69 7.23 -14.79
N VAL A 225 14.05 7.02 -16.05
CA VAL A 225 15.38 6.55 -16.44
C VAL A 225 16.28 7.78 -16.59
N LEU A 226 17.35 7.84 -15.80
CA LEU A 226 18.31 8.93 -15.87
C LEU A 226 19.61 8.43 -16.49
N ARG A 227 20.12 9.22 -17.43
CA ARG A 227 21.38 8.99 -18.15
C ARG A 227 22.17 10.27 -18.18
N SER A 228 23.50 10.16 -18.05
CA SER A 228 24.38 11.34 -18.09
C SER A 228 24.47 11.98 -19.48
N SER A 229 24.22 11.20 -20.55
CA SER A 229 24.25 11.68 -21.93
C SER A 229 22.97 12.40 -22.37
N ASP A 230 21.88 12.27 -21.61
CA ASP A 230 20.59 12.87 -21.96
C ASP A 230 20.57 14.38 -21.60
N PRO A 231 20.33 15.29 -22.57
CA PRO A 231 20.27 16.73 -22.32
C PRO A 231 19.25 17.14 -21.26
N THR A 232 18.18 16.37 -21.08
CA THR A 232 17.15 16.66 -20.05
C THR A 232 17.69 16.52 -18.62
N ASN A 233 18.78 15.77 -18.44
CA ASN A 233 19.44 15.53 -17.16
C ASN A 233 20.68 16.42 -16.96
N ALA A 234 20.99 17.34 -17.88
CA ALA A 234 22.20 18.16 -17.83
C ALA A 234 22.34 18.95 -16.52
N GLU A 235 21.22 19.48 -16.00
CA GLU A 235 21.17 20.16 -14.70
C GLU A 235 21.65 19.23 -13.57
N LEU A 236 21.32 17.93 -13.60
CA LEU A 236 21.68 16.96 -12.56
C LEU A 236 23.17 16.60 -12.54
N VAL A 237 23.90 16.86 -13.63
CA VAL A 237 25.34 16.58 -13.80
C VAL A 237 26.17 17.85 -14.01
N ALA A 238 25.58 19.01 -13.76
CA ALA A 238 26.23 20.31 -13.87
C ALA A 238 27.37 20.43 -12.84
N SER A 239 28.50 21.00 -13.27
CA SER A 239 29.63 21.31 -12.38
C SER A 239 29.29 22.47 -11.43
N ASP A 240 28.39 23.37 -11.85
CA ASP A 240 27.90 24.46 -11.02
C ASP A 240 26.96 23.92 -9.91
N PRO A 241 27.28 24.16 -8.61
CA PRO A 241 26.48 23.67 -7.50
C PRO A 241 25.02 24.18 -7.47
N GLU A 242 24.77 25.43 -7.86
CA GLU A 242 23.41 25.99 -7.80
C GLU A 242 22.53 25.48 -8.95
N CYS A 243 23.05 25.40 -10.17
CA CYS A 243 22.38 24.70 -11.28
C CYS A 243 22.01 23.25 -10.90
N ARG A 244 22.95 22.52 -10.28
CA ARG A 244 22.70 21.15 -9.83
C ARG A 244 21.61 21.05 -8.77
N LYS A 245 21.59 21.98 -7.83
CA LYS A 245 20.55 22.07 -6.78
C LYS A 245 19.17 22.33 -7.37
N GLN A 246 19.06 23.15 -8.43
CA GLN A 246 17.80 23.37 -9.15
C GLN A 246 17.32 22.10 -9.85
N GLY A 247 18.21 21.40 -10.56
CA GLY A 247 17.89 20.11 -11.18
C GLY A 247 17.40 19.06 -10.18
N ILE A 248 18.05 18.97 -9.01
CA ILE A 248 17.64 18.09 -7.92
C ILE A 248 16.25 18.46 -7.38
N ALA A 249 15.95 19.75 -7.23
CA ALA A 249 14.64 20.23 -6.77
C ALA A 249 13.53 19.90 -7.79
N LYS A 250 13.79 20.12 -9.08
CA LYS A 250 12.89 19.79 -10.19
C LYS A 250 12.60 18.29 -10.28
N LEU A 251 13.63 17.46 -10.14
CA LEU A 251 13.48 16.01 -10.08
C LEU A 251 12.65 15.57 -8.87
N THR A 252 12.89 16.18 -7.69
CA THR A 252 12.12 15.90 -6.47
C THR A 252 10.64 16.25 -6.65
N ALA A 253 10.33 17.39 -7.27
CA ALA A 253 8.95 17.79 -7.59
C ALA A 253 8.27 16.81 -8.55
N THR A 254 8.98 16.38 -9.60
CA THR A 254 8.49 15.39 -10.57
C THR A 254 8.18 14.05 -9.90
N LEU A 255 9.05 13.58 -9.01
CA LEU A 255 8.84 12.37 -8.22
C LEU A 255 7.63 12.49 -7.29
N THR A 256 7.43 13.67 -6.70
CA THR A 256 6.32 13.96 -5.80
C THR A 256 4.98 13.85 -6.54
N GLU A 257 4.88 14.49 -7.71
CA GLU A 257 3.68 14.42 -8.55
C GLU A 257 3.36 12.99 -9.02
N LYS A 258 4.38 12.22 -9.44
CA LYS A 258 4.18 10.81 -9.84
C LYS A 258 3.65 9.94 -8.69
N ILE A 259 4.18 10.07 -7.47
CA ILE A 259 3.67 9.31 -6.31
C ILE A 259 2.27 9.80 -5.92
N ARG A 260 2.02 11.11 -5.96
CA ARG A 260 0.70 11.70 -5.64
C ARG A 260 -0.40 11.12 -6.52
N ALA A 261 -0.13 10.95 -7.81
CA ALA A 261 -1.09 10.41 -8.79
C ALA A 261 -1.58 8.98 -8.47
N GLY A 262 -0.85 8.20 -7.67
CA GLY A 262 -1.24 6.86 -7.21
C GLY A 262 -1.78 6.79 -5.78
N THR A 263 -1.97 7.94 -5.12
CA THR A 263 -2.43 8.03 -3.72
C THR A 263 -3.73 8.82 -3.58
N LEU A 264 -4.38 8.69 -2.43
CA LEU A 264 -5.47 9.59 -2.03
C LEU A 264 -4.89 10.79 -1.28
N ASP A 265 -4.43 11.81 -2.02
CA ASP A 265 -3.89 13.05 -1.45
C ASP A 265 -4.98 14.13 -1.35
N SER A 266 -5.26 14.58 -0.13
CA SER A 266 -6.30 15.58 0.13
C SER A 266 -5.88 16.56 1.22
N PRO A 267 -6.25 17.85 1.13
CA PRO A 267 -6.02 18.81 2.21
C PRO A 267 -6.86 18.51 3.46
N SER A 268 -7.96 17.76 3.35
CA SER A 268 -8.84 17.40 4.48
C SER A 268 -9.46 16.01 4.31
N TRP A 269 -9.68 15.33 5.44
CA TRP A 269 -10.43 14.07 5.49
C TRP A 269 -11.86 14.23 4.98
N ASP A 270 -12.50 15.38 5.24
CA ASP A 270 -13.88 15.61 4.81
C ASP A 270 -14.01 15.69 3.28
N LEU A 271 -12.99 16.15 2.57
CA LEU A 271 -12.97 16.08 1.11
C LEU A 271 -12.84 14.63 0.61
N ILE A 272 -12.07 13.78 1.30
CA ILE A 272 -11.98 12.34 0.98
C ILE A 272 -13.35 11.67 1.19
N LYS A 273 -14.05 12.00 2.28
CA LYS A 273 -15.41 11.50 2.57
C LYS A 273 -16.40 11.91 1.49
N ALA A 274 -16.44 13.20 1.18
CA ALA A 274 -17.31 13.75 0.13
C ALA A 274 -16.99 13.13 -1.24
N ALA A 275 -15.71 13.03 -1.60
CA ALA A 275 -15.26 12.40 -2.85
C ALA A 275 -15.64 10.92 -2.94
N ASN A 276 -15.52 10.17 -1.85
CA ASN A 276 -15.96 8.78 -1.80
C ASN A 276 -17.49 8.65 -1.98
N MET A 277 -18.27 9.58 -1.42
CA MET A 277 -19.72 9.63 -1.63
C MET A 277 -20.05 9.98 -3.09
N ALA A 278 -19.42 11.03 -3.63
CA ALA A 278 -19.56 11.43 -5.03
C ALA A 278 -19.24 10.28 -5.99
N ARG A 279 -18.09 9.61 -5.81
CA ARG A 279 -17.72 8.42 -6.58
C ARG A 279 -18.78 7.31 -6.45
N THR A 280 -19.35 7.10 -5.26
CA THR A 280 -20.38 6.08 -5.05
C THR A 280 -21.67 6.41 -5.81
N LEU A 281 -22.06 7.68 -5.85
CA LEU A 281 -23.24 8.14 -6.59
C LEU A 281 -23.02 8.07 -8.10
N TYR A 282 -21.85 8.47 -8.59
CA TYR A 282 -21.49 8.42 -10.00
C TYR A 282 -21.31 6.98 -10.52
N ALA A 283 -20.56 6.15 -9.78
CA ALA A 283 -20.18 4.79 -10.16
C ALA A 283 -20.54 3.78 -9.04
N PRO A 284 -21.81 3.34 -8.93
CA PRO A 284 -22.31 2.45 -7.88
C PRO A 284 -21.92 0.97 -8.09
N PHE A 285 -20.80 0.71 -8.77
CA PHE A 285 -20.33 -0.62 -9.16
C PHE A 285 -19.72 -1.43 -8.01
N GLY A 286 -19.44 -0.79 -6.87
CA GLY A 286 -18.84 -1.44 -5.71
C GLY A 286 -17.45 -2.00 -6.05
N THR A 287 -17.28 -3.32 -5.91
CA THR A 287 -16.04 -4.06 -6.23
C THR A 287 -15.96 -4.61 -7.65
N GLN A 288 -16.92 -4.27 -8.53
CA GLN A 288 -16.75 -4.52 -9.96
C GLN A 288 -15.66 -3.63 -10.56
N LEU A 289 -15.45 -2.44 -9.97
CA LEU A 289 -14.28 -1.62 -10.23
C LEU A 289 -13.05 -2.25 -9.58
N SER A 290 -11.93 -2.19 -10.28
CA SER A 290 -10.60 -2.41 -9.75
C SER A 290 -10.34 -1.47 -8.56
N LEU A 291 -9.53 -1.90 -7.59
CA LEU A 291 -9.17 -1.06 -6.45
C LEU A 291 -8.39 0.18 -6.90
N GLY A 292 -7.54 0.03 -7.91
CA GLY A 292 -6.83 1.15 -8.52
C GLY A 292 -7.76 2.20 -9.11
N THR A 293 -8.73 1.78 -9.91
CA THR A 293 -9.70 2.71 -10.51
C THR A 293 -10.63 3.29 -9.46
N HIS A 294 -11.00 2.52 -8.43
CA HIS A 294 -11.71 3.08 -7.27
C HIS A 294 -10.95 4.26 -6.65
N ILE A 295 -9.64 4.13 -6.41
CA ILE A 295 -8.81 5.18 -5.85
C ILE A 295 -8.63 6.36 -6.82
N ARG A 296 -8.33 6.11 -8.10
CA ARG A 296 -8.17 7.16 -9.11
C ARG A 296 -9.44 7.99 -9.31
N LEU A 297 -10.60 7.34 -9.35
CA LEU A 297 -11.89 8.04 -9.45
C LEU A 297 -12.16 8.91 -8.21
N THR A 298 -11.92 8.37 -7.01
CA THR A 298 -12.03 9.17 -5.78
C THR A 298 -11.07 10.37 -5.81
N GLN A 299 -9.82 10.18 -6.22
CA GLN A 299 -8.83 11.26 -6.29
C GLN A 299 -9.25 12.39 -7.25
N ARG A 300 -9.86 12.07 -8.40
CA ARG A 300 -10.37 13.09 -9.33
C ARG A 300 -11.43 13.99 -8.68
N PHE A 301 -12.34 13.42 -7.89
CA PHE A 301 -13.31 14.22 -7.12
C PHE A 301 -12.63 15.04 -6.02
N VAL A 302 -11.62 14.48 -5.33
CA VAL A 302 -10.82 15.22 -4.34
C VAL A 302 -10.15 16.42 -4.98
N ASP A 303 -9.52 16.25 -6.13
CA ASP A 303 -8.83 17.32 -6.85
C ASP A 303 -9.80 18.46 -7.19
N VAL A 304 -10.96 18.14 -7.77
CA VAL A 304 -11.99 19.15 -8.09
C VAL A 304 -12.52 19.84 -6.83
N PHE A 305 -12.80 19.11 -5.75
CA PHE A 305 -13.26 19.70 -4.49
C PHE A 305 -12.19 20.55 -3.79
N ALA A 306 -10.92 20.21 -3.98
CA ALA A 306 -9.77 20.98 -3.49
C ALA A 306 -9.39 22.16 -4.41
N GLY A 307 -10.11 22.39 -5.51
CA GLY A 307 -9.83 23.45 -6.48
C GLY A 307 -8.62 23.19 -7.38
N ARG A 308 -8.16 21.93 -7.47
CA ARG A 308 -7.08 21.48 -8.34
C ARG A 308 -7.64 21.04 -9.69
N THR A 309 -6.87 21.23 -10.76
CA THR A 309 -7.19 20.62 -12.05
C THR A 309 -6.84 19.13 -12.01
N PRO A 310 -7.76 18.22 -12.41
CA PRO A 310 -7.44 16.80 -12.47
C PRO A 310 -6.27 16.57 -13.44
N SER A 311 -5.26 15.81 -13.01
CA SER A 311 -4.15 15.45 -13.89
C SER A 311 -4.60 14.43 -14.94
N PRO A 312 -4.42 14.68 -16.25
CA PRO A 312 -4.80 13.75 -17.30
C PRO A 312 -3.84 12.56 -17.30
N SER A 313 -4.17 11.49 -16.58
CA SER A 313 -3.61 10.17 -16.87
C SER A 313 -4.43 9.53 -17.99
N SER A 314 -3.76 9.35 -19.14
CA SER A 314 -4.18 8.73 -20.41
C SER A 314 -5.32 9.41 -21.20
N THR A 315 -4.92 9.92 -22.37
CA THR A 315 -5.69 10.38 -23.55
C THR A 315 -6.19 11.85 -23.52
N PRO A 316 -5.59 12.75 -24.33
CA PRO A 316 -6.08 14.11 -24.50
C PRO A 316 -7.16 14.18 -25.58
N SER A 317 -8.33 14.69 -25.23
CA SER A 317 -9.28 15.29 -26.18
C SER A 317 -9.10 16.82 -26.15
N PRO A 318 -8.91 17.49 -27.30
CA PRO A 318 -8.47 18.88 -27.33
C PRO A 318 -9.66 19.85 -27.34
N THR A 319 -10.29 20.10 -26.19
CA THR A 319 -11.07 21.33 -25.98
C THR A 319 -11.29 21.57 -24.49
N SER A 320 -10.44 22.37 -23.86
CA SER A 320 -10.63 22.79 -22.45
C SER A 320 -10.91 24.29 -22.40
N PRO A 321 -12.14 24.76 -22.11
CA PRO A 321 -12.37 26.15 -21.76
C PRO A 321 -11.69 26.46 -20.41
N GLN A 322 -11.08 27.62 -20.26
CA GLN A 322 -10.49 28.08 -19.00
C GLN A 322 -11.53 28.07 -17.87
N LEU A 323 -11.25 27.34 -16.78
CA LEU A 323 -12.18 27.16 -15.66
C LEU A 323 -11.99 28.23 -14.57
N SER A 324 -13.06 28.97 -14.28
CA SER A 324 -13.19 29.80 -13.07
C SER A 324 -13.24 28.93 -11.80
N PRO A 325 -12.68 29.38 -10.65
CA PRO A 325 -12.75 28.66 -9.38
C PRO A 325 -14.17 28.73 -8.81
N SER A 326 -15.04 27.79 -9.21
CA SER A 326 -16.33 27.58 -8.55
C SER A 326 -16.10 26.80 -7.26
N ASN A 327 -16.28 27.44 -6.10
CA ASN A 327 -16.21 26.76 -4.80
C ASN A 327 -17.35 25.73 -4.71
N HIS A 328 -17.03 24.44 -4.84
CA HIS A 328 -17.98 23.33 -4.69
C HIS A 328 -18.36 23.04 -3.21
N THR A 329 -18.22 24.03 -2.34
CA THR A 329 -18.36 23.90 -0.88
C THR A 329 -19.77 23.47 -0.47
N GLU A 330 -20.80 23.96 -1.16
CA GLU A 330 -22.19 23.57 -0.91
C GLU A 330 -22.43 22.10 -1.24
N LEU A 331 -22.00 21.62 -2.41
CA LEU A 331 -22.13 20.22 -2.79
C LEU A 331 -21.32 19.30 -1.85
N VAL A 332 -20.12 19.71 -1.44
CA VAL A 332 -19.32 18.96 -0.46
C VAL A 332 -20.09 18.82 0.85
N LYS A 333 -20.69 19.90 1.35
CA LYS A 333 -21.51 19.87 2.56
C LYS A 333 -22.71 18.94 2.41
N ASP A 334 -23.46 19.06 1.32
CA ASP A 334 -24.62 18.22 1.03
C ASP A 334 -24.27 16.71 0.97
N LEU A 335 -23.11 16.37 0.38
CA LEU A 335 -22.60 14.99 0.33
C LEU A 335 -22.23 14.45 1.71
N LEU A 336 -21.63 15.28 2.56
CA LEU A 336 -21.29 14.93 3.94
C LEU A 336 -22.54 14.76 4.80
N ASP A 337 -23.51 15.66 4.68
CA ASP A 337 -24.79 15.61 5.39
C ASP A 337 -25.57 14.35 4.97
N TYR A 338 -25.59 14.02 3.68
CA TYR A 338 -26.16 12.77 3.18
C TYR A 338 -25.44 11.54 3.74
N GLN A 339 -24.10 11.53 3.75
CA GLN A 339 -23.33 10.42 4.32
C GLN A 339 -23.59 10.24 5.82
N GLN A 340 -23.67 11.33 6.58
CA GLN A 340 -23.96 11.30 8.02
C GLN A 340 -25.38 10.79 8.28
N MET A 341 -26.36 11.20 7.48
CA MET A 341 -27.72 10.68 7.53
C MET A 341 -27.75 9.16 7.32
N LEU A 342 -27.07 8.65 6.28
CA LEU A 342 -26.97 7.22 6.03
C LEU A 342 -26.31 6.47 7.19
N PHE A 343 -25.26 7.04 7.78
CA PHE A 343 -24.56 6.48 8.93
C PHE A 343 -25.49 6.37 10.15
N HIS A 344 -26.24 7.43 10.50
CA HIS A 344 -27.21 7.40 11.61
C HIS A 344 -28.33 6.37 11.39
N LEU A 345 -28.82 6.24 10.15
CA LEU A 345 -29.81 5.22 9.78
C LEU A 345 -29.22 3.80 9.76
N GLY A 346 -27.89 3.66 9.72
CA GLY A 346 -27.21 2.39 9.57
C GLY A 346 -27.43 1.74 8.21
N LEU A 347 -27.59 2.56 7.16
CA LEU A 347 -27.81 2.15 5.78
C LEU A 347 -26.59 2.47 4.90
N LYS A 348 -26.39 1.66 3.86
CA LYS A 348 -25.43 1.95 2.78
C LYS A 348 -26.17 2.49 1.56
N ASP A 349 -25.53 3.38 0.81
CA ASP A 349 -26.07 3.94 -0.43
C ASP A 349 -26.54 2.85 -1.43
N ALA A 350 -25.73 1.79 -1.60
CA ALA A 350 -26.04 0.67 -2.47
C ALA A 350 -27.39 -0.03 -2.17
N ARG A 351 -27.94 0.10 -0.96
CA ARG A 351 -29.28 -0.41 -0.62
C ARG A 351 -30.38 0.49 -1.16
N LEU A 352 -30.16 1.80 -1.13
CA LEU A 352 -31.11 2.80 -1.60
C LEU A 352 -31.18 2.81 -3.13
N ALA A 353 -30.03 2.65 -3.80
CA ALA A 353 -29.91 2.55 -5.26
C ALA A 353 -30.71 1.38 -5.86
N ASN A 354 -30.97 0.32 -5.09
CA ASN A 354 -31.66 -0.87 -5.60
C ASN A 354 -33.19 -0.73 -5.56
N ASN A 355 -33.80 -0.46 -6.72
CA ASN A 355 -35.25 -0.31 -6.87
C ASN A 355 -36.07 -1.56 -6.52
N ARG A 356 -35.46 -2.75 -6.49
CA ARG A 356 -36.18 -4.00 -6.14
C ARG A 356 -36.44 -4.16 -4.63
N LEU A 357 -35.86 -3.32 -3.79
CA LEU A 357 -35.96 -3.39 -2.32
C LEU A 357 -37.16 -2.64 -1.72
N VAL A 358 -38.18 -2.31 -2.52
CA VAL A 358 -39.34 -1.50 -2.09
C VAL A 358 -40.41 -2.33 -1.35
N SER A 359 -40.54 -3.61 -1.70
CA SER A 359 -41.57 -4.46 -1.10
C SER A 359 -41.11 -5.06 0.22
N ARG A 360 -41.88 -4.84 1.29
CA ARG A 360 -41.65 -5.45 2.61
C ARG A 360 -41.51 -6.98 2.54
N ARG A 361 -42.25 -7.65 1.64
CA ARG A 361 -42.14 -9.11 1.41
C ARG A 361 -40.75 -9.50 0.88
N VAL A 362 -40.19 -8.72 -0.05
CA VAL A 362 -38.83 -8.95 -0.59
C VAL A 362 -37.77 -8.71 0.50
N ILE A 363 -37.99 -7.72 1.38
CA ILE A 363 -37.08 -7.46 2.49
C ILE A 363 -37.11 -8.62 3.49
N LEU A 364 -38.31 -9.10 3.87
CA LEU A 364 -38.51 -10.21 4.81
C LEU A 364 -37.92 -11.52 4.27
N THR A 365 -38.18 -11.87 3.00
CA THR A 365 -37.60 -13.08 2.38
C THR A 365 -36.07 -13.02 2.33
N ARG A 366 -35.50 -11.87 1.96
CA ARG A 366 -34.04 -11.67 2.01
C ARG A 366 -33.50 -11.71 3.43
N LEU A 367 -34.23 -11.18 4.40
CA LEU A 367 -33.85 -11.20 5.80
C LEU A 367 -33.81 -12.64 6.32
N ALA A 368 -34.85 -13.43 6.06
CA ALA A 368 -34.90 -14.84 6.41
C ALA A 368 -33.69 -15.61 5.85
N PHE A 369 -33.41 -15.45 4.55
CA PHE A 369 -32.23 -16.06 3.92
C PHE A 369 -30.91 -15.63 4.59
N ARG A 370 -30.77 -14.35 4.95
CA ARG A 370 -29.55 -13.84 5.61
C ARG A 370 -29.41 -14.32 7.04
N VAL A 371 -30.50 -14.45 7.78
CA VAL A 371 -30.50 -15.04 9.13
C VAL A 371 -30.10 -16.51 9.05
N SER A 372 -30.69 -17.30 8.15
CA SER A 372 -30.33 -18.70 7.94
C SER A 372 -28.86 -18.86 7.53
N ALA A 373 -28.38 -18.02 6.60
CA ALA A 373 -26.97 -18.02 6.21
C ALA A 373 -26.03 -17.62 7.36
N ALA A 374 -26.41 -16.64 8.19
CA ALA A 374 -25.61 -16.26 9.35
C ALA A 374 -25.55 -17.39 10.39
N ALA A 375 -26.66 -18.07 10.65
CA ALA A 375 -26.69 -19.25 11.51
C ALA A 375 -25.76 -20.36 10.98
N PHE A 376 -25.85 -20.67 9.69
CA PHE A 376 -24.96 -21.64 9.04
C PHE A 376 -23.48 -21.27 9.18
N PHE A 377 -23.09 -20.03 8.85
CA PHE A 377 -21.70 -19.59 8.98
C PHE A 377 -21.23 -19.56 10.44
N LEU A 378 -22.10 -19.23 11.38
CA LEU A 378 -21.78 -19.29 12.81
C LEU A 378 -21.52 -20.72 13.25
N SER A 379 -22.34 -21.69 12.84
CA SER A 379 -22.17 -23.11 13.21
C SER A 379 -20.84 -23.68 12.73
N ILE A 380 -20.43 -23.40 11.49
CA ILE A 380 -19.15 -23.92 10.95
C ILE A 380 -17.92 -23.19 11.51
N CYS A 381 -18.08 -21.92 11.89
CA CYS A 381 -16.99 -21.07 12.37
C CYS A 381 -16.78 -21.20 13.89
N ALA A 382 -17.84 -21.49 14.66
CA ALA A 382 -17.82 -21.50 16.12
C ALA A 382 -16.67 -22.33 16.74
N PRO A 383 -16.41 -23.59 16.33
CA PRO A 383 -15.38 -24.38 17.01
C PRO A 383 -13.96 -23.85 16.72
N GLY A 384 -13.73 -23.30 15.52
CA GLY A 384 -12.45 -22.65 15.20
C GLY A 384 -12.30 -21.29 15.88
N LEU A 385 -13.41 -20.56 16.09
CA LEU A 385 -13.39 -19.27 16.78
C LEU A 385 -12.91 -19.40 18.22
N CYS A 386 -13.19 -20.52 18.89
CA CYS A 386 -12.66 -20.80 20.22
C CYS A 386 -11.13 -20.65 20.29
N PHE A 387 -10.42 -21.07 19.23
CA PHE A 387 -8.96 -20.92 19.14
C PHE A 387 -8.51 -19.52 18.71
N TRP A 388 -9.38 -18.73 18.06
CA TRP A 388 -9.08 -17.34 17.73
C TRP A 388 -9.38 -16.35 18.86
N ILE A 389 -10.21 -16.73 19.85
CA ILE A 389 -10.60 -15.86 20.98
C ILE A 389 -9.38 -15.29 21.71
N PRO A 390 -8.35 -16.08 22.12
CA PRO A 390 -7.18 -15.53 22.79
C PRO A 390 -6.48 -14.48 21.95
N THR A 391 -6.32 -14.73 20.65
CA THR A 391 -5.72 -13.79 19.71
C THR A 391 -6.52 -12.49 19.57
N PHE A 392 -7.85 -12.57 19.44
CA PHE A 392 -8.68 -11.37 19.35
C PHE A 392 -8.70 -10.56 20.65
N ILE A 393 -8.69 -11.22 21.82
CA ILE A 393 -8.62 -10.55 23.12
C ILE A 393 -7.27 -9.83 23.27
N VAL A 394 -6.16 -10.54 23.07
CA VAL A 394 -4.80 -9.99 23.23
C VAL A 394 -4.58 -8.83 22.26
N THR A 395 -4.90 -9.01 20.98
CA THR A 395 -4.75 -7.93 19.98
C THR A 395 -5.67 -6.76 20.25
N GLY A 396 -6.91 -7.00 20.69
CA GLY A 396 -7.87 -5.96 21.06
C GLY A 396 -7.38 -5.14 22.26
N TYR A 397 -6.89 -5.81 23.30
CA TYR A 397 -6.34 -5.19 24.50
C TYR A 397 -5.13 -4.30 24.19
N PHE A 398 -4.11 -4.83 23.52
CA PHE A 398 -2.91 -4.06 23.21
C PHE A 398 -3.17 -2.95 22.19
N ALA A 399 -4.02 -3.18 21.19
CA ALA A 399 -4.43 -2.14 20.25
C ALA A 399 -5.22 -1.01 20.96
N HIS A 400 -6.06 -1.35 21.94
CA HIS A 400 -6.77 -0.35 22.72
C HIS A 400 -5.81 0.47 23.58
N ARG A 401 -4.89 -0.19 24.30
CA ARG A 401 -3.84 0.48 25.08
C ARG A 401 -3.02 1.43 24.22
N GLN A 402 -2.69 1.03 22.99
CA GLN A 402 -1.95 1.87 22.06
C GLN A 402 -2.72 3.13 21.64
N ARG A 403 -4.04 3.02 21.42
CA ARG A 403 -4.90 4.18 21.12
C ARG A 403 -5.00 5.18 22.27
N LEU A 404 -4.75 4.75 23.51
CA LEU A 404 -4.82 5.62 24.69
C LEU A 404 -3.53 6.42 24.92
N LYS A 405 -2.41 6.07 24.26
CA LYS A 405 -1.11 6.72 24.49
C LYS A 405 -1.00 8.13 23.89
N GLY A 406 -1.89 8.48 22.97
CA GLY A 406 -1.79 9.74 22.25
C GLY A 406 -2.90 9.91 21.22
N PRO A 407 -2.88 11.00 20.47
CA PRO A 407 -3.88 11.28 19.45
C PRO A 407 -3.86 10.25 18.32
N ALA A 408 -4.95 10.16 17.57
CA ALA A 408 -5.12 9.19 16.49
C ALA A 408 -4.03 9.28 15.42
N TRP A 409 -3.51 10.49 15.16
CA TRP A 409 -2.58 10.70 14.05
C TRP A 409 -1.16 10.17 14.26
N ASP A 410 -0.82 9.91 15.52
CA ASP A 410 0.47 9.35 15.91
C ASP A 410 0.32 7.85 16.25
N THR A 411 -0.79 7.48 16.89
CA THR A 411 -0.98 6.13 17.42
C THR A 411 -1.43 5.10 16.38
N TYR A 412 -2.10 5.50 15.30
CA TYR A 412 -2.72 4.55 14.37
C TYR A 412 -1.71 3.71 13.57
N ASP A 413 -0.53 4.24 13.32
CA ASP A 413 0.57 3.51 12.67
C ASP A 413 1.04 2.37 13.60
N GLU A 414 1.20 2.68 14.89
CA GLU A 414 1.59 1.70 15.91
C GLU A 414 0.49 0.66 16.19
N VAL A 415 -0.78 1.02 16.05
CA VAL A 415 -1.91 0.08 16.23
C VAL A 415 -1.84 -1.07 15.24
N THR A 416 -1.50 -0.79 13.97
CA THR A 416 -1.38 -1.84 12.94
C THR A 416 -0.26 -2.81 13.28
N GLN A 417 0.91 -2.28 13.60
CA GLN A 417 2.09 -3.06 13.99
C GLN A 417 1.81 -3.90 15.23
N THR A 418 1.18 -3.30 16.24
CA THR A 418 0.79 -3.97 17.48
C THR A 418 -0.14 -5.16 17.20
N LYS A 419 -1.14 -4.99 16.33
CA LYS A 419 -2.05 -6.08 15.97
C LYS A 419 -1.36 -7.20 15.22
N MET A 420 -0.46 -6.89 14.29
CA MET A 420 0.31 -7.90 13.55
C MET A 420 1.23 -8.67 14.50
N LEU A 421 1.97 -7.97 15.37
CA LEU A 421 2.94 -8.56 16.30
C LEU A 421 2.26 -9.44 17.35
N TRP A 422 1.32 -8.88 18.12
CA TRP A 422 0.62 -9.63 19.17
C TRP A 422 -0.35 -10.65 18.60
N GLY A 423 -0.87 -10.41 17.39
CA GLY A 423 -1.70 -11.37 16.67
C GLY A 423 -0.92 -12.61 16.29
N LEU A 424 0.29 -12.43 15.74
CA LEU A 424 1.18 -13.54 15.44
C LEU A 424 1.65 -14.25 16.71
N ALA A 425 2.10 -13.52 17.73
CA ALA A 425 2.59 -14.11 18.97
C ALA A 425 1.53 -14.98 19.67
N SER A 426 0.31 -14.44 19.84
CA SER A 426 -0.80 -15.18 20.45
C SER A 426 -1.30 -16.35 19.58
N GLY A 427 -1.31 -16.18 18.26
CA GLY A 427 -1.66 -17.24 17.32
C GLY A 427 -0.67 -18.41 17.37
N LEU A 428 0.64 -18.12 17.39
CA LEU A 428 1.69 -19.13 17.54
C LEU A 428 1.63 -19.81 18.91
N ALA A 429 1.36 -19.05 19.99
CA ALA A 429 1.18 -19.62 21.32
C ALA A 429 -0.02 -20.58 21.35
N THR A 430 -1.15 -20.18 20.77
CA THR A 430 -2.34 -21.04 20.69
C THR A 430 -2.06 -22.30 19.87
N TYR A 431 -1.39 -22.15 18.73
CA TYR A 431 -0.99 -23.28 17.89
C TYR A 431 -0.05 -24.25 18.63
N GLY A 432 0.96 -23.72 19.32
CA GLY A 432 1.89 -24.51 20.15
C GLY A 432 1.16 -25.26 21.26
N CYS A 433 0.23 -24.62 21.97
CA CYS A 433 -0.59 -25.27 23.00
C CYS A 433 -1.42 -26.43 22.42
N VAL A 434 -2.04 -26.24 21.24
CA VAL A 434 -2.81 -27.29 20.58
C VAL A 434 -1.92 -28.46 20.16
N LEU A 435 -0.72 -28.19 19.65
CA LEU A 435 0.25 -29.24 19.31
C LEU A 435 0.68 -30.05 20.54
N LEU A 436 0.89 -29.39 21.69
CA LEU A 436 1.26 -30.05 22.95
C LEU A 436 0.11 -30.88 23.53
N VAL A 437 -1.12 -30.40 23.45
CA VAL A 437 -2.30 -31.15 23.92
C VAL A 437 -2.58 -32.35 23.02
N CYS A 438 -2.32 -32.23 21.71
CA CYS A 438 -2.59 -33.27 20.72
C CYS A 438 -1.33 -34.04 20.28
N LEU A 439 -0.33 -34.19 21.16
CA LEU A 439 0.94 -34.88 20.86
C LEU A 439 0.78 -36.24 20.15
N PRO A 440 -0.17 -37.13 20.51
CA PRO A 440 -0.32 -38.44 19.85
C PRO A 440 -0.63 -38.37 18.34
N ILE A 441 -1.23 -37.26 17.89
CA ILE A 441 -1.61 -37.04 16.48
C ILE A 441 -0.92 -35.80 15.90
N PHE A 442 0.20 -35.37 16.49
CA PHE A 442 0.84 -34.10 16.15
C PHE A 442 1.18 -33.93 14.64
N PRO A 443 1.60 -34.97 13.87
CA PRO A 443 1.94 -34.76 12.46
C PRO A 443 0.74 -34.32 11.64
N LEU A 444 -0.45 -34.85 11.97
CA LEU A 444 -1.71 -34.46 11.34
C LEU A 444 -2.12 -33.04 11.78
N VAL A 445 -2.06 -32.77 13.08
CA VAL A 445 -2.45 -31.47 13.66
C VAL A 445 -1.57 -30.34 13.13
N LEU A 446 -0.27 -30.60 12.93
CA LEU A 446 0.69 -29.66 12.37
C LEU A 446 0.19 -29.05 11.05
N ILE A 447 -0.41 -29.86 10.18
CA ILE A 447 -0.87 -29.41 8.85
C ILE A 447 -2.33 -28.97 8.88
N VAL A 448 -3.20 -29.77 9.50
CA VAL A 448 -4.66 -29.57 9.44
C VAL A 448 -5.10 -28.35 10.26
N PHE A 449 -4.49 -28.10 11.41
CA PHE A 449 -4.93 -27.04 12.30
C PHE A 449 -4.73 -25.63 11.72
N PRO A 450 -3.57 -25.26 11.14
CA PRO A 450 -3.42 -23.96 10.47
C PRO A 450 -4.39 -23.76 9.30
N ILE A 451 -4.65 -24.83 8.53
CA ILE A 451 -5.63 -24.80 7.43
C ILE A 451 -7.03 -24.52 7.99
N TRP A 452 -7.40 -25.20 9.07
CA TRP A 452 -8.69 -25.01 9.73
C TRP A 452 -8.84 -23.61 10.37
N MET A 453 -7.80 -23.09 11.02
CA MET A 453 -7.77 -21.72 11.53
C MET A 453 -7.97 -20.70 10.40
N TRP A 454 -7.33 -20.93 9.25
CA TRP A 454 -7.49 -20.08 8.07
C TRP A 454 -8.92 -20.13 7.51
N PHE A 455 -9.52 -21.33 7.40
CA PHE A 455 -10.93 -21.48 6.97
C PHE A 455 -11.90 -20.80 7.94
N THR A 456 -11.64 -20.89 9.25
CA THR A 456 -12.43 -20.21 10.28
C THR A 456 -12.42 -18.71 10.05
N LEU A 457 -11.24 -18.10 9.86
CA LEU A 457 -11.13 -16.68 9.57
C LEU A 457 -11.85 -16.31 8.27
N ARG A 458 -11.75 -17.16 7.25
CA ARG A 458 -12.44 -16.97 5.97
C ARG A 458 -13.97 -16.99 6.13
N TRP A 459 -14.53 -17.95 6.87
CA TRP A 459 -15.98 -18.01 7.12
C TRP A 459 -16.46 -16.90 8.04
N LEU A 460 -15.63 -16.47 9.00
CA LEU A 460 -15.91 -15.29 9.83
C LEU A 460 -16.13 -14.04 8.98
N GLU A 461 -15.38 -13.85 7.89
CA GLU A 461 -15.60 -12.73 6.96
C GLU A 461 -16.98 -12.76 6.30
N ASP A 462 -17.46 -13.95 5.90
CA ASP A 462 -18.78 -14.12 5.31
C ASP A 462 -19.90 -14.01 6.35
N LEU A 463 -19.66 -14.49 7.57
CA LEU A 463 -20.54 -14.31 8.72
C LEU A 463 -20.75 -12.82 9.01
N VAL A 464 -19.67 -12.06 9.18
CA VAL A 464 -19.74 -10.61 9.47
C VAL A 464 -20.42 -9.84 8.34
N ALA A 465 -20.11 -10.16 7.08
CA ALA A 465 -20.79 -9.54 5.93
C ALA A 465 -22.29 -9.85 5.91
N THR A 466 -22.67 -11.08 6.28
CA THR A 466 -24.07 -11.50 6.36
C THR A 466 -24.79 -10.81 7.52
N LEU A 467 -24.18 -10.73 8.71
CA LEU A 467 -24.73 -10.02 9.86
C LEU A 467 -24.92 -8.53 9.58
N ARG A 468 -23.96 -7.87 8.91
CA ARG A 468 -24.10 -6.48 8.47
C ARG A 468 -25.29 -6.32 7.52
N ALA A 469 -25.42 -7.23 6.55
CA ALA A 469 -26.55 -7.23 5.63
C ALA A 469 -27.88 -7.43 6.37
N THR A 470 -27.96 -8.36 7.32
CA THR A 470 -29.13 -8.60 8.19
C THR A 470 -29.51 -7.31 8.93
N ARG A 471 -28.55 -6.67 9.62
CA ARG A 471 -28.78 -5.40 10.32
C ARG A 471 -29.34 -4.32 9.39
N SER A 472 -28.74 -4.14 8.20
CA SER A 472 -29.21 -3.13 7.23
C SER A 472 -30.65 -3.39 6.76
N LEU A 473 -31.05 -4.66 6.59
CA LEU A 473 -32.41 -5.02 6.20
C LEU A 473 -33.40 -4.80 7.33
N VAL A 474 -33.03 -5.12 8.58
CA VAL A 474 -33.85 -4.81 9.77
C VAL A 474 -34.08 -3.31 9.88
N LYS A 475 -33.03 -2.49 9.75
CA LYS A 475 -33.15 -1.03 9.78
C LYS A 475 -34.06 -0.51 8.66
N MET A 476 -33.96 -1.06 7.46
CA MET A 476 -34.83 -0.68 6.34
C MET A 476 -36.30 -1.08 6.56
N LEU A 477 -36.61 -2.11 7.36
CA LEU A 477 -37.98 -2.44 7.78
C LEU A 477 -38.54 -1.45 8.79
N MET A 478 -37.68 -0.81 9.60
CA MET A 478 -38.08 0.16 10.63
C MET A 478 -38.36 1.56 10.06
N ILE A 479 -37.81 1.88 8.89
CA ILE A 479 -37.99 3.17 8.23
C ILE A 479 -39.35 3.23 7.52
N SER A 480 -40.03 4.39 7.63
CA SER A 480 -41.33 4.60 6.98
C SER A 480 -41.19 4.67 5.45
N LYS A 481 -42.27 4.38 4.71
CA LYS A 481 -42.24 4.46 3.24
C LYS A 481 -41.97 5.87 2.75
N ASP A 482 -42.51 6.87 3.44
CA ASP A 482 -42.39 8.28 3.08
C ASP A 482 -40.98 8.81 3.36
N GLU A 483 -40.40 8.46 4.49
CA GLU A 483 -39.00 8.75 4.82
C GLU A 483 -38.06 8.10 3.80
N LEU A 484 -38.26 6.82 3.46
CA LEU A 484 -37.47 6.15 2.44
C LEU A 484 -37.58 6.82 1.06
N LYS A 485 -38.77 7.30 0.70
CA LYS A 485 -39.01 8.04 -0.54
C LYS A 485 -38.29 9.40 -0.53
N SER A 486 -38.32 10.10 0.60
CA SER A 486 -37.59 11.36 0.81
C SER A 486 -36.07 11.18 0.66
N ILE A 487 -35.49 10.18 1.33
CA ILE A 487 -34.06 9.86 1.25
C ILE A 487 -33.66 9.53 -0.20
N ARG A 488 -34.50 8.79 -0.93
CA ARG A 488 -34.26 8.48 -2.34
C ARG A 488 -34.34 9.69 -3.26
N ALA A 489 -35.28 10.60 -3.00
CA ALA A 489 -35.36 11.86 -3.74
C ALA A 489 -34.10 12.71 -3.50
N HIS A 490 -33.62 12.78 -2.25
CA HIS A 490 -32.37 13.45 -1.90
C HIS A 490 -31.17 12.82 -2.64
N ARG A 491 -31.05 11.50 -2.61
CA ARG A 491 -30.03 10.75 -3.36
C ARG A 491 -30.06 11.06 -4.86
N ALA A 492 -31.24 11.05 -5.48
CA ALA A 492 -31.40 11.30 -6.91
C ALA A 492 -30.99 12.73 -7.32
N ARG A 493 -31.24 13.72 -6.45
CA ARG A 493 -30.76 15.09 -6.64
C ARG A 493 -29.23 15.12 -6.66
N LEU A 494 -28.59 14.56 -5.64
CA LEU A 494 -27.13 14.52 -5.52
C LEU A 494 -26.47 13.74 -6.65
N GLU A 495 -27.05 12.61 -7.06
CA GLU A 495 -26.56 11.82 -8.18
C GLU A 495 -26.52 12.65 -9.48
N LYS A 496 -27.55 13.47 -9.74
CA LYS A 496 -27.60 14.33 -10.93
C LYS A 496 -26.54 15.44 -10.90
N GLU A 497 -26.36 16.08 -9.73
CA GLU A 497 -25.35 17.12 -9.54
C GLU A 497 -23.92 16.57 -9.64
N VAL A 498 -23.66 15.43 -8.99
CA VAL A 498 -22.37 14.75 -9.04
C VAL A 498 -22.05 14.25 -10.44
N THR A 499 -23.02 13.70 -11.17
CA THR A 499 -22.80 13.25 -12.55
C THR A 499 -22.46 14.41 -13.47
N LYS A 500 -23.16 15.54 -13.32
CA LYS A 500 -22.82 16.78 -14.05
C LYS A 500 -21.39 17.22 -13.73
N LEU A 501 -21.01 17.26 -12.46
CA LEU A 501 -19.65 17.60 -12.04
C LEU A 501 -18.59 16.63 -12.58
N ALA A 502 -18.90 15.34 -12.61
CA ALA A 502 -18.00 14.31 -13.09
C ALA A 502 -17.62 14.55 -14.56
N VAL A 503 -18.60 14.87 -15.39
CA VAL A 503 -18.39 15.16 -16.82
C VAL A 503 -17.71 16.52 -17.02
N ASP A 504 -18.27 17.58 -16.41
CA ASP A 504 -17.85 18.96 -16.69
C ASP A 504 -16.48 19.31 -16.10
N ARG A 505 -16.12 18.71 -14.95
CA ARG A 505 -14.95 19.10 -14.15
C ARG A 505 -13.96 17.96 -13.92
N CYS A 506 -14.42 16.74 -13.69
CA CYS A 506 -13.54 15.59 -13.43
C CYS A 506 -13.02 14.91 -14.71
N MET A 507 -13.47 15.37 -15.89
CA MET A 507 -13.15 14.77 -17.20
C MET A 507 -13.44 13.26 -17.22
N LEU A 508 -14.58 12.88 -16.63
CA LEU A 508 -15.03 11.50 -16.60
C LEU A 508 -16.07 11.24 -17.70
N PRO A 509 -16.18 9.99 -18.20
CA PRO A 509 -17.19 9.64 -19.20
C PRO A 509 -18.61 9.98 -18.75
N GLY A 510 -19.47 10.39 -19.69
CA GLY A 510 -20.88 10.67 -19.43
C GLY A 510 -21.68 9.44 -19.03
N SER A 511 -21.28 8.26 -19.51
CA SER A 511 -21.82 6.98 -19.08
C SER A 511 -20.88 6.34 -18.07
N ASN A 512 -21.41 5.97 -16.92
CA ASN A 512 -20.65 5.24 -15.91
C ASN A 512 -20.22 3.84 -16.40
N GLU A 513 -20.94 3.21 -17.33
CA GLU A 513 -20.56 1.90 -17.89
C GLU A 513 -19.25 1.94 -18.69
N ASP A 514 -18.91 3.08 -19.29
CA ASP A 514 -17.66 3.23 -20.04
C ASP A 514 -16.43 3.19 -19.13
N VAL A 515 -16.59 3.61 -17.86
CA VAL A 515 -15.56 3.49 -16.83
C VAL A 515 -15.14 2.03 -16.62
N LEU A 516 -16.09 1.08 -16.69
CA LEU A 516 -15.79 -0.35 -16.55
C LEU A 516 -15.12 -0.96 -17.78
N LYS A 517 -15.32 -0.37 -18.97
CA LYS A 517 -14.65 -0.82 -20.20
C LYS A 517 -13.18 -0.42 -20.18
N ASP A 518 -12.87 0.79 -19.72
CA ASP A 518 -11.51 1.30 -19.59
C ASP A 518 -10.72 0.62 -18.45
N ASP A 519 -11.43 0.10 -17.44
CA ASP A 519 -10.84 -0.60 -16.28
C ASP A 519 -10.21 -1.97 -16.61
N GLN A 520 -10.19 -2.40 -17.88
CA GLN A 520 -9.77 -3.75 -18.29
C GLN A 520 -8.25 -4.02 -18.23
N GLN A 521 -7.44 -3.21 -17.57
CA GLN A 521 -5.99 -3.39 -17.54
C GLN A 521 -5.39 -3.46 -16.11
N GLN A 522 -4.59 -4.51 -15.89
CA GLN A 522 -3.38 -4.53 -15.04
C GLN A 522 -3.50 -4.72 -13.51
N GLU A 523 -4.61 -5.24 -12.97
CA GLU A 523 -4.59 -5.68 -11.57
C GLU A 523 -4.08 -7.11 -11.40
N ILE A 524 -2.90 -7.23 -10.80
CA ILE A 524 -2.40 -8.49 -10.26
C ILE A 524 -2.69 -8.51 -8.76
N VAL A 525 -3.61 -9.37 -8.34
CA VAL A 525 -3.83 -9.62 -6.92
C VAL A 525 -2.78 -10.60 -6.41
N ILE A 526 -1.97 -10.20 -5.42
CA ILE A 526 -1.10 -11.15 -4.72
C ILE A 526 -1.88 -11.81 -3.59
N LYS A 527 -1.96 -13.13 -3.65
CA LYS A 527 -2.60 -13.94 -2.62
C LYS A 527 -1.71 -15.09 -2.19
N ASN A 528 -1.35 -15.12 -0.90
CA ASN A 528 -0.54 -16.20 -0.30
C ASN A 528 0.73 -16.52 -1.13
N GLY A 529 1.37 -15.51 -1.73
CA GLY A 529 2.52 -15.78 -2.58
C GLY A 529 2.27 -15.90 -4.09
N ARG A 530 1.03 -16.12 -4.54
CA ARG A 530 0.73 -16.37 -5.97
C ARG A 530 -0.01 -15.20 -6.62
N VAL A 531 0.38 -14.90 -7.86
CA VAL A 531 -0.25 -13.94 -8.78
C VAL A 531 -1.42 -14.64 -9.48
N THR A 532 -2.61 -14.04 -9.48
CA THR A 532 -3.80 -14.63 -10.13
C THR A 532 -4.58 -13.60 -10.95
N ASN A 533 -4.88 -13.91 -12.22
CA ASN A 533 -5.60 -13.05 -13.19
C ASN A 533 -6.99 -13.60 -13.62
N SER A 534 -7.64 -14.49 -12.86
CA SER A 534 -8.80 -15.23 -13.40
C SER A 534 -10.17 -14.60 -13.10
N ARG A 535 -11.00 -14.50 -14.16
CA ARG A 535 -12.43 -14.14 -14.12
C ARG A 535 -13.34 -15.24 -13.49
N PHE A 536 -12.85 -16.48 -13.30
CA PHE A 536 -13.63 -17.59 -12.71
C PHE A 536 -13.74 -17.55 -11.18
N ASP A 537 -13.32 -16.45 -10.57
CA ASP A 537 -13.20 -16.27 -9.12
C ASP A 537 -14.54 -16.14 -8.37
N TYR A 538 -15.68 -16.12 -9.08
CA TYR A 538 -17.02 -15.98 -8.50
C TYR A 538 -17.39 -17.13 -7.54
N PHE A 539 -16.84 -18.34 -7.77
CA PHE A 539 -17.09 -19.55 -6.96
C PHE A 539 -15.90 -19.97 -6.08
N SER A 540 -14.89 -19.11 -5.91
CA SER A 540 -13.70 -19.48 -5.14
C SER A 540 -14.00 -19.59 -3.64
N ILE A 541 -13.91 -20.82 -3.10
CA ILE A 541 -13.93 -21.10 -1.65
C ILE A 541 -12.94 -20.20 -0.90
N ARG A 542 -11.86 -19.79 -1.59
CA ARG A 542 -10.78 -18.99 -1.02
C ARG A 542 -11.04 -17.49 -1.05
N ARG A 543 -12.02 -16.96 -1.79
CA ARG A 543 -12.20 -15.50 -1.99
C ARG A 543 -13.38 -14.95 -1.17
N ARG A 544 -13.13 -13.91 -0.37
CA ARG A 544 -14.17 -13.10 0.27
C ARG A 544 -14.97 -12.35 -0.77
N ARG A 545 -16.29 -12.51 -0.73
CA ARG A 545 -17.23 -11.73 -1.54
C ARG A 545 -17.44 -10.36 -0.91
N LYS A 546 -16.49 -9.44 -1.11
CA LYS A 546 -16.67 -8.02 -0.78
C LYS A 546 -17.55 -7.36 -1.82
N LYS A 547 -18.54 -6.57 -1.39
CA LYS A 547 -19.37 -5.75 -2.29
C LYS A 547 -18.88 -4.32 -2.39
N ASP A 548 -18.05 -3.92 -1.45
CA ASP A 548 -17.55 -2.57 -1.28
C ASP A 548 -16.17 -2.67 -0.62
N TYR A 549 -15.24 -1.83 -1.07
CA TYR A 549 -13.86 -1.83 -0.60
C TYR A 549 -13.73 -1.34 0.85
N ASN A 550 -14.71 -0.58 1.34
CA ASN A 550 -14.80 -0.15 2.75
C ASN A 550 -15.20 -1.28 3.71
N GLU A 551 -15.51 -2.48 3.22
CA GLU A 551 -15.93 -3.61 4.07
C GLU A 551 -14.77 -4.25 4.85
N VAL A 552 -14.63 -3.87 6.12
CA VAL A 552 -13.72 -4.52 7.10
C VAL A 552 -14.42 -5.57 7.96
N LEU A 553 -13.68 -6.31 8.80
CA LEU A 553 -14.26 -7.24 9.80
C LEU A 553 -14.89 -6.49 10.98
N ARG A 554 -16.03 -5.81 10.73
CA ARG A 554 -16.83 -5.10 11.74
C ARG A 554 -18.31 -5.20 11.42
N LEU A 555 -19.17 -5.11 12.44
CA LEU A 555 -20.62 -5.19 12.23
C LEU A 555 -21.24 -3.87 11.74
N TRP A 556 -20.53 -2.76 11.90
CA TRP A 556 -20.90 -1.43 11.42
C TRP A 556 -19.76 -0.81 10.62
N ASP A 557 -20.12 0.07 9.69
CA ASP A 557 -19.15 0.93 9.01
C ASP A 557 -18.86 2.13 9.93
N LEU A 558 -17.65 2.67 9.88
CA LEU A 558 -17.32 3.97 10.49
C LEU A 558 -16.95 4.92 9.37
N VAL A 559 -17.37 6.18 9.47
CA VAL A 559 -16.95 7.25 8.57
C VAL A 559 -15.56 7.78 8.99
N ASP A 560 -14.63 6.87 9.30
CA ASP A 560 -13.31 7.16 9.89
C ASP A 560 -12.20 7.32 8.83
N MET A 561 -12.55 7.54 7.57
CA MET A 561 -11.60 8.10 6.61
C MET A 561 -11.78 9.59 6.64
#